data_AF-A0AAU9JNE3-F1
#
_entry.id   AF-A0AAU9JNE3-F1
#
_cell.length_a   1.000
_cell.length_b   1.000
_cell.length_c   1.000
_cell.angle_alpha   90.00
_cell.angle_beta   90.00
_cell.angle_gamma   90.00
#
_symmetry.space_group_name_H-M   'P 1'
#
loop_
_entity.id
_entity.type
_entity.pdbx_description
1 polymer ?
#
loop_
_entity_poly.entity_id
_entity_poly.type
_entity_poly.pdbx_seq_one_letter_code
_entity_poly.pdbx_strand_id
1 'polypeptide(L)'
;MDPYSEKGLEEKIATIRATLRRLGNSLEEEDFDKEEISHSKSSQDSSISNSFNIPATFDALKNHIQESYTPDDHWEPTQPFEYEKEKNILLDKQLKEKDQKIQDLLFLQSDLKDSIERNTEDLKRFQEENHSYRQQLENLNNENNGLRRILDEKDIEIARNKNEIENMKREKEMTSRELERTKRQAEKVDGLLDEITRLKDLNVLLKSKDETKKESDNGKLINSYQQQLNVRDSQINELEKERLMLLKEIDRIKAEKSQSPSKLSRDFNYLEATQTRESTLTQPMTDRTQSVSSLCRDMMKIVGVSHRKDLYSKVVHLYQFHEKFKKDKKLLNNMTKLIIDCSPPNTFDKSPNVHQIWKWLTCILEEYMKIRQSPNQKVINELCEIFSAETQNLVEKVKDVIAENYKLKKSRSQDSQTKGRKLS
;
A
#
# COMPACT_ATOMS: atom_id res chain seq x y z
N MET A 1 32.21 -4.68 4.12
CA MET A 1 31.97 -4.97 2.69
C MET A 1 30.54 -5.41 2.55
N ASP A 2 29.77 -4.68 1.74
CA ASP A 2 28.33 -4.92 1.59
C ASP A 2 28.11 -6.19 0.75
N PRO A 3 27.52 -7.26 1.30
CA PRO A 3 27.32 -8.53 0.58
C PRO A 3 26.33 -8.42 -0.59
N TYR A 4 25.75 -7.22 -0.80
CA TYR A 4 24.81 -6.89 -1.87
C TYR A 4 25.33 -5.86 -2.88
N SER A 5 26.63 -5.55 -2.87
CA SER A 5 27.19 -4.73 -3.96
C SER A 5 26.99 -5.44 -5.31
N GLU A 6 26.59 -4.67 -6.33
CA GLU A 6 26.30 -5.14 -7.69
C GLU A 6 27.44 -6.03 -8.24
N LYS A 7 28.67 -5.68 -7.90
CA LYS A 7 29.90 -6.42 -8.21
C LYS A 7 29.97 -7.82 -7.58
N GLY A 8 29.51 -7.97 -6.34
CA GLY A 8 29.45 -9.26 -5.64
C GLY A 8 28.31 -10.15 -6.11
N LEU A 9 27.26 -9.57 -6.69
CA LEU A 9 26.18 -10.31 -7.33
C LEU A 9 26.63 -10.85 -8.70
N GLU A 10 27.34 -10.02 -9.48
CA GLU A 10 27.93 -10.42 -10.76
C GLU A 10 28.94 -11.58 -10.62
N GLU A 11 29.78 -11.55 -9.59
CA GLU A 11 30.76 -12.61 -9.30
C GLU A 11 30.08 -13.95 -8.95
N LYS A 12 28.99 -13.90 -8.18
CA LYS A 12 28.18 -15.09 -7.86
C LYS A 12 27.44 -15.63 -9.09
N ILE A 13 26.89 -14.75 -9.92
CA ILE A 13 26.24 -15.15 -11.18
C ILE A 13 27.26 -15.76 -12.14
N ALA A 14 28.48 -15.21 -12.24
CA ALA A 14 29.55 -15.78 -13.03
C ALA A 14 29.98 -17.17 -12.52
N THR A 15 30.05 -17.35 -11.20
CA THR A 15 30.36 -18.65 -10.58
C THR A 15 29.26 -19.68 -10.84
N ILE A 16 27.99 -19.31 -10.75
CA ILE A 16 26.85 -20.18 -11.08
C ILE A 16 26.88 -20.57 -12.56
N ARG A 17 27.13 -19.60 -13.47
CA ARG A 17 27.25 -19.88 -14.92
C ARG A 17 28.41 -20.82 -15.25
N ALA A 18 29.56 -20.66 -14.60
CA ALA A 18 30.71 -21.54 -14.78
C ALA A 18 30.41 -22.97 -14.27
N THR A 19 29.71 -23.09 -13.14
CA THR A 19 29.34 -24.38 -12.56
C THR A 19 28.31 -25.11 -13.43
N LEU A 20 27.30 -24.38 -13.96
CA LEU A 20 26.31 -24.93 -14.88
C LEU A 20 26.93 -25.34 -16.22
N ARG A 21 27.90 -24.58 -16.74
CA ARG A 21 28.64 -24.95 -17.95
C ARG A 21 29.52 -26.19 -17.72
N ARG A 22 30.04 -26.38 -16.51
CA ARG A 22 30.80 -27.59 -16.12
C ARG A 22 29.90 -28.82 -15.95
N LEU A 23 28.64 -28.62 -15.54
CA LEU A 23 27.64 -29.68 -15.43
C LEU A 23 27.01 -30.01 -16.80
N GLY A 24 26.83 -29.02 -17.67
CA GLY A 24 26.29 -29.19 -19.03
C GLY A 24 27.26 -29.89 -19.98
N ASN A 25 28.56 -29.68 -19.84
CA ASN A 25 29.58 -30.39 -20.64
C ASN A 25 29.86 -31.82 -20.15
N SER A 26 29.12 -32.34 -19.15
CA SER A 26 29.27 -33.71 -18.64
C SER A 26 28.20 -34.66 -19.19
N LEU A 27 27.29 -34.19 -20.05
CA LEU A 27 26.11 -34.95 -20.47
C LEU A 27 25.84 -34.95 -21.99
N GLU A 28 26.78 -34.50 -22.82
CA GLU A 28 26.67 -34.56 -24.28
C GLU A 28 28.01 -34.97 -24.91
N GLU A 29 28.28 -36.27 -24.90
CA GLU A 29 29.10 -36.95 -25.91
C GLU A 29 28.51 -38.36 -26.09
N GLU A 30 27.56 -38.48 -27.02
CA GLU A 30 27.36 -39.68 -27.84
C GLU A 30 26.56 -39.28 -29.11
N ASP A 31 27.36 -38.94 -30.12
CA ASP A 31 27.13 -38.88 -31.57
C ASP A 31 25.73 -39.24 -32.10
N PHE A 32 25.02 -38.22 -32.57
CA PHE A 32 24.03 -38.35 -33.65
C PHE A 32 24.53 -37.56 -34.87
N ASP A 33 25.37 -38.20 -35.68
CA ASP A 33 25.57 -37.79 -37.07
C ASP A 33 24.60 -38.55 -37.98
N LYS A 34 23.70 -37.75 -38.60
CA LYS A 34 23.25 -37.79 -39.99
C LYS A 34 23.04 -39.16 -40.65
N GLU A 35 21.81 -39.41 -41.11
CA GLU A 35 21.54 -39.32 -42.54
C GLU A 35 20.04 -39.20 -42.86
N GLU A 36 19.81 -38.55 -43.99
CA GLU A 36 18.58 -38.00 -44.51
C GLU A 36 18.06 -38.94 -45.63
N ILE A 37 16.76 -38.81 -45.96
CA ILE A 37 16.13 -39.12 -47.26
C ILE A 37 15.41 -40.49 -47.44
N SER A 38 14.10 -40.34 -47.65
CA SER A 38 13.21 -41.03 -48.62
C SER A 38 12.38 -42.28 -48.27
N HIS A 39 11.06 -42.08 -48.43
CA HIS A 39 10.04 -42.93 -49.05
C HIS A 39 10.21 -44.46 -49.05
N SER A 40 9.22 -45.19 -48.50
CA SER A 40 8.19 -45.91 -49.28
C SER A 40 7.35 -46.88 -48.43
N LYS A 41 6.10 -47.08 -48.86
CA LYS A 41 5.16 -48.14 -48.44
C LYS A 41 5.71 -49.54 -48.79
N SER A 42 5.45 -50.56 -47.96
CA SER A 42 5.15 -51.97 -48.33
C SER A 42 4.97 -52.77 -47.03
N SER A 43 3.81 -53.32 -46.71
CA SER A 43 3.29 -54.64 -47.13
C SER A 43 4.25 -55.82 -46.94
N GLN A 44 3.69 -56.80 -46.20
CA GLN A 44 3.88 -58.25 -46.27
C GLN A 44 5.12 -58.93 -45.70
N ASP A 45 4.78 -59.97 -44.92
CA ASP A 45 5.39 -61.29 -44.86
C ASP A 45 6.91 -61.38 -44.70
N SER A 46 7.33 -61.84 -43.53
CA SER A 46 8.42 -62.82 -43.49
C SER A 46 8.22 -63.81 -42.35
N SER A 47 7.84 -65.01 -42.77
CA SER A 47 8.06 -66.27 -42.08
C SER A 47 9.49 -66.35 -41.54
N ILE A 48 9.62 -66.40 -40.21
CA ILE A 48 10.88 -66.76 -39.56
C ILE A 48 11.09 -68.26 -39.78
N SER A 49 11.88 -68.58 -40.78
CA SER A 49 12.51 -69.88 -40.95
C SER A 49 13.60 -70.02 -39.89
N ASN A 50 13.25 -70.63 -38.75
CA ASN A 50 14.24 -71.10 -37.80
C ASN A 50 14.99 -72.29 -38.43
N SER A 51 16.20 -72.00 -38.90
CA SER A 51 17.21 -72.98 -39.25
C SER A 51 17.63 -73.77 -38.00
N PHE A 52 17.01 -74.93 -37.80
CA PHE A 52 17.51 -75.94 -36.88
C PHE A 52 18.83 -76.50 -37.43
N ASN A 53 19.95 -76.01 -36.89
CA ASN A 53 21.22 -76.73 -36.93
C ASN A 53 21.07 -78.01 -36.09
N ILE A 54 20.80 -79.13 -36.76
CA ILE A 54 20.93 -80.48 -36.20
C ILE A 54 22.42 -80.81 -36.18
N PRO A 55 23.06 -81.05 -35.02
CA PRO A 55 24.40 -81.59 -34.99
C PRO A 55 24.40 -83.00 -35.60
N ALA A 56 25.33 -83.24 -36.53
CA ALA A 56 25.57 -84.50 -37.20
C ALA A 56 26.05 -85.62 -36.24
N THR A 57 25.15 -86.14 -35.41
CA THR A 57 25.42 -87.28 -34.51
C THR A 57 24.75 -88.57 -34.95
N PHE A 58 24.08 -88.60 -36.10
CA PHE A 58 23.46 -89.82 -36.63
C PHE A 58 24.37 -90.67 -37.53
N ASP A 59 25.40 -90.07 -38.14
CA ASP A 59 26.38 -90.80 -38.97
C ASP A 59 27.51 -91.47 -38.17
N ALA A 60 27.70 -91.09 -36.91
CA ALA A 60 28.71 -91.69 -36.03
C ALA A 60 28.24 -93.00 -35.36
N LEU A 61 26.93 -93.29 -35.34
CA LEU A 61 26.41 -94.55 -34.78
C LEU A 61 26.37 -95.71 -35.79
N LYS A 62 26.48 -95.42 -37.09
CA LYS A 62 26.38 -96.43 -38.15
C LYS A 62 27.71 -97.17 -38.39
N ASN A 63 28.84 -96.57 -38.02
CA ASN A 63 30.18 -97.14 -38.19
C ASN A 63 30.71 -97.89 -36.96
N HIS A 64 29.91 -98.08 -35.91
CA HIS A 64 30.31 -98.81 -34.70
C HIS A 64 29.62 -100.17 -34.49
N ILE A 65 28.80 -100.61 -35.47
CA ILE A 65 28.09 -101.91 -35.42
C ILE A 65 28.66 -102.91 -36.43
N GLN A 66 29.78 -102.60 -37.09
CA GLN A 66 30.28 -103.39 -38.20
C GLN A 66 31.74 -103.84 -38.01
N GLU A 67 32.11 -104.31 -36.81
CA GLU A 67 33.42 -104.97 -36.60
C GLU A 67 33.46 -105.82 -35.32
N SER A 68 32.67 -106.91 -35.28
CA SER A 68 32.99 -108.12 -34.49
C SER A 68 31.92 -109.21 -34.72
N TYR A 69 32.01 -109.93 -35.85
CA TYR A 69 31.31 -111.21 -36.02
C TYR A 69 32.35 -112.32 -36.12
N THR A 70 32.63 -112.95 -34.98
CA THR A 70 33.17 -114.31 -34.94
C THR A 70 31.99 -115.28 -34.98
N PRO A 71 31.90 -116.19 -35.96
CA PRO A 71 30.88 -117.23 -35.96
C PRO A 71 31.33 -118.34 -35.02
N ASP A 72 30.87 -118.28 -33.77
CA ASP A 72 30.94 -119.40 -32.85
C ASP A 72 29.59 -119.55 -32.14
N ASP A 73 29.25 -120.81 -31.86
CA ASP A 73 27.92 -121.34 -31.63
C ASP A 73 27.09 -120.69 -30.51
N HIS A 74 25.76 -120.84 -30.65
CA HIS A 74 24.67 -120.43 -29.74
C HIS A 74 23.90 -119.14 -30.11
N TRP A 75 23.24 -119.16 -31.29
CA TRP A 75 21.94 -118.49 -31.43
C TRP A 75 20.91 -119.28 -30.61
N GLU A 76 20.72 -118.91 -29.36
CA GLU A 76 19.43 -119.14 -28.71
C GLU A 76 18.45 -118.12 -29.31
N PRO A 77 17.28 -118.52 -29.82
CA PRO A 77 16.23 -117.58 -30.19
C PRO A 77 15.68 -116.97 -28.89
N THR A 78 16.33 -115.93 -28.38
CA THR A 78 15.73 -115.05 -27.38
C THR A 78 14.46 -114.50 -28.03
N GLN A 79 13.34 -114.82 -27.41
CA GLN A 79 12.04 -114.84 -28.05
C GLN A 79 11.66 -113.45 -28.60
N PRO A 80 11.01 -113.35 -29.78
CA PRO A 80 10.48 -112.08 -30.32
C PRO A 80 9.69 -111.23 -29.31
N PHE A 81 9.16 -111.89 -28.28
CA PHE A 81 8.42 -111.32 -27.16
C PHE A 81 9.26 -110.40 -26.25
N GLU A 82 10.55 -110.66 -26.06
CA GLU A 82 11.40 -109.85 -25.17
C GLU A 82 11.84 -108.53 -25.84
N TYR A 83 12.18 -108.58 -27.12
CA TYR A 83 12.47 -107.39 -27.93
C TYR A 83 11.25 -106.45 -28.03
N GLU A 84 10.06 -107.02 -28.23
CA GLU A 84 8.83 -106.24 -28.32
C GLU A 84 8.44 -105.61 -26.97
N LYS A 85 8.73 -106.31 -25.86
CA LYS A 85 8.60 -105.77 -24.50
C LYS A 85 9.56 -104.60 -24.26
N GLU A 86 10.82 -104.73 -24.63
CA GLU A 86 11.82 -103.65 -24.47
C GLU A 86 11.49 -102.43 -25.35
N LYS A 87 11.04 -102.65 -26.58
CA LYS A 87 10.55 -101.60 -27.48
C LYS A 87 9.34 -100.87 -26.88
N ASN A 88 8.38 -101.59 -26.30
CA ASN A 88 7.23 -100.98 -25.64
C ASN A 88 7.64 -100.14 -24.41
N ILE A 89 8.62 -100.62 -23.61
CA ILE A 89 9.16 -99.84 -22.48
C ILE A 89 9.82 -98.54 -22.98
N LEU A 90 10.57 -98.59 -24.09
CA LEU A 90 11.18 -97.40 -24.67
C LEU A 90 10.13 -96.41 -25.21
N LEU A 91 9.11 -96.92 -25.91
CA LEU A 91 7.98 -96.13 -26.41
C LEU A 91 7.22 -95.47 -25.26
N ASP A 92 6.94 -96.19 -24.17
CA ASP A 92 6.30 -95.63 -22.97
C ASP A 92 7.15 -94.53 -22.33
N LYS A 93 8.48 -94.70 -22.29
CA LYS A 93 9.40 -93.66 -21.79
C LYS A 93 9.36 -92.41 -22.67
N GLN A 94 9.38 -92.59 -23.99
CA GLN A 94 9.26 -91.47 -24.93
C GLN A 94 7.90 -90.79 -24.83
N LEU A 95 6.82 -91.56 -24.67
CA LEU A 95 5.46 -91.04 -24.53
C LEU A 95 5.33 -90.21 -23.25
N LYS A 96 5.85 -90.71 -22.12
CA LYS A 96 5.92 -89.95 -20.87
C LYS A 96 6.74 -88.66 -20.99
N GLU A 97 7.87 -88.68 -21.70
CA GLU A 97 8.68 -87.47 -21.94
C GLU A 97 7.92 -86.45 -22.79
N LYS A 98 7.18 -86.92 -23.81
CA LYS A 98 6.34 -86.06 -24.66
C LYS A 98 5.17 -85.48 -23.87
N ASP A 99 4.52 -86.28 -23.02
CA ASP A 99 3.44 -85.82 -22.14
C ASP A 99 3.93 -84.74 -21.17
N GLN A 100 5.12 -84.92 -20.58
CA GLN A 100 5.72 -83.89 -19.72
C GLN A 100 6.00 -82.59 -20.50
N LYS A 101 6.55 -82.69 -21.71
CA LYS A 101 6.77 -81.51 -22.58
C LYS A 101 5.47 -80.80 -22.94
N ILE A 102 4.39 -81.55 -23.17
CA ILE A 102 3.06 -80.97 -23.42
C ILE A 102 2.57 -80.22 -22.18
N GLN A 103 2.72 -80.78 -20.98
CA GLN A 103 2.34 -80.10 -19.74
C GLN A 103 3.15 -78.81 -19.51
N ASP A 104 4.46 -78.84 -19.74
CA ASP A 104 5.32 -77.66 -19.60
C ASP A 104 4.92 -76.56 -20.61
N LEU A 105 4.61 -76.94 -21.85
CA LEU A 105 4.13 -76.01 -22.88
C LEU A 105 2.76 -75.42 -22.54
N LEU A 106 1.85 -76.21 -21.97
CA LEU A 106 0.54 -75.72 -21.52
C LEU A 106 0.68 -74.72 -20.36
N PHE A 107 1.58 -75.01 -19.41
CA PHE A 107 1.89 -74.08 -18.32
C PHE A 107 2.44 -72.76 -18.86
N LEU A 108 3.44 -72.83 -19.75
CA LEU A 108 4.02 -71.63 -20.38
C LEU A 108 2.99 -70.84 -21.21
N GLN A 109 2.08 -71.52 -21.91
CA GLN A 109 0.99 -70.87 -22.64
C GLN A 109 0.06 -70.10 -21.69
N SER A 110 -0.26 -70.67 -20.52
CA SER A 110 -1.05 -69.99 -19.49
C SER A 110 -0.33 -68.75 -18.97
N ASP A 111 0.95 -68.87 -18.59
CA ASP A 111 1.75 -67.75 -18.09
C ASP A 111 1.85 -66.61 -19.11
N LEU A 112 2.05 -66.93 -20.39
CA LEU A 112 2.08 -65.95 -21.47
C LEU A 112 0.73 -65.25 -21.64
N LYS A 113 -0.38 -65.99 -21.53
CA LYS A 113 -1.73 -65.42 -21.60
C LYS A 113 -1.96 -64.43 -20.46
N ASP A 114 -1.60 -64.80 -19.23
CA ASP A 114 -1.72 -63.94 -18.05
C ASP A 114 -0.80 -62.71 -18.15
N SER A 115 0.37 -62.84 -18.79
CA SER A 115 1.25 -61.70 -19.07
C SER A 115 0.66 -60.75 -20.12
N ILE A 116 0.03 -61.28 -21.17
CA ILE A 116 -0.63 -60.46 -22.20
C ILE A 116 -1.82 -59.71 -21.61
N GLU A 117 -2.60 -60.36 -20.76
CA GLU A 117 -3.74 -59.73 -20.07
C GLU A 117 -3.28 -58.56 -19.19
N ARG A 118 -2.29 -58.77 -18.33
CA ARG A 118 -1.69 -57.69 -17.51
C ARG A 118 -1.17 -56.52 -18.34
N ASN A 119 -0.41 -56.80 -19.40
CA ASN A 119 0.10 -55.76 -20.29
C ASN A 119 -1.02 -54.99 -21.01
N THR A 120 -2.13 -55.66 -21.32
CA THR A 120 -3.31 -55.03 -21.94
C THR A 120 -4.01 -54.09 -20.95
N GLU A 121 -4.10 -54.48 -19.68
CA GLU A 121 -4.64 -53.64 -18.61
C GLU A 121 -3.76 -52.41 -18.35
N ASP A 122 -2.44 -52.59 -18.27
CA ASP A 122 -1.49 -51.49 -18.10
C ASP A 122 -1.55 -50.51 -19.28
N LEU A 123 -1.67 -51.01 -20.51
CA LEU A 123 -1.80 -50.17 -21.69
C LEU A 123 -3.08 -49.32 -21.65
N LYS A 124 -4.21 -49.87 -21.17
CA LYS A 124 -5.45 -49.10 -20.96
C LYS A 124 -5.25 -48.03 -19.89
N ARG A 125 -4.64 -48.36 -18.75
CA ARG A 125 -4.32 -47.38 -17.71
C ARG A 125 -3.46 -46.23 -18.24
N PHE A 126 -2.40 -46.53 -18.98
CA PHE A 126 -1.55 -45.49 -19.57
C PHE A 126 -2.28 -44.64 -20.61
N GLN A 127 -3.25 -45.18 -21.33
CA GLN A 127 -4.09 -44.40 -22.25
C GLN A 127 -5.01 -43.43 -21.50
N GLU A 128 -5.62 -43.87 -20.40
CA GLU A 128 -6.46 -43.03 -19.55
C GLU A 128 -5.65 -41.92 -18.88
N GLU A 129 -4.46 -42.24 -18.35
CA GLU A 129 -3.53 -41.25 -17.78
C GLU A 129 -3.09 -40.23 -18.83
N ASN A 130 -2.73 -40.67 -20.04
CA ASN A 130 -2.39 -39.76 -21.14
C ASN A 130 -3.56 -38.85 -21.55
N HIS A 131 -4.79 -39.37 -21.55
CA HIS A 131 -5.97 -38.56 -21.83
C HIS A 131 -6.18 -37.49 -20.75
N SER A 132 -6.03 -37.86 -19.47
CA SER A 132 -6.09 -36.93 -18.35
C SER A 132 -5.03 -35.82 -18.45
N TYR A 133 -3.77 -36.17 -18.75
CA TYR A 133 -2.71 -35.17 -18.91
C TYR A 133 -2.96 -34.21 -20.07
N ARG A 134 -3.51 -34.69 -21.20
CA ARG A 134 -3.89 -33.81 -22.32
C ARG A 134 -4.98 -32.82 -21.92
N GLN A 135 -5.99 -33.27 -21.16
CA GLN A 135 -7.04 -32.39 -20.68
C GLN A 135 -6.51 -31.33 -19.70
N GLN A 136 -5.59 -31.72 -18.81
CA GLN A 136 -4.93 -30.77 -17.91
C GLN A 136 -4.11 -29.73 -18.67
N LEU A 137 -3.35 -30.14 -19.69
CA LEU A 137 -2.61 -29.23 -20.56
C LEU A 137 -3.53 -28.23 -21.28
N GLU A 138 -4.67 -28.69 -21.79
CA GLU A 138 -5.65 -27.82 -22.43
C GLU A 138 -6.24 -26.80 -21.45
N ASN A 139 -6.59 -27.23 -20.24
CA ASN A 139 -7.10 -26.36 -19.18
C ASN A 139 -6.07 -25.27 -18.79
N LEU A 140 -4.81 -25.67 -18.57
CA LEU A 140 -3.73 -24.74 -18.26
C LEU A 140 -3.46 -23.77 -19.41
N ASN A 141 -3.55 -24.23 -20.65
CA ASN A 141 -3.38 -23.36 -21.82
C ASN A 141 -4.52 -22.33 -21.92
N ASN A 142 -5.76 -22.73 -21.63
CA ASN A 142 -6.89 -21.83 -21.58
C ASN A 142 -6.76 -20.79 -20.46
N GLU A 143 -6.29 -21.20 -19.29
CA GLU A 143 -6.00 -20.30 -18.17
C GLU A 143 -4.89 -19.30 -18.52
N ASN A 144 -3.78 -19.77 -19.11
CA ASN A 144 -2.67 -18.92 -19.55
C ASN A 144 -3.14 -17.88 -20.58
N ASN A 145 -3.98 -18.28 -21.54
CA ASN A 145 -4.58 -17.37 -22.50
C ASN A 145 -5.53 -16.35 -21.84
N GLY A 146 -6.27 -16.76 -20.81
CA GLY A 146 -7.09 -15.86 -19.99
C GLY A 146 -6.24 -14.82 -19.26
N LEU A 147 -5.17 -15.27 -18.60
CA LEU A 147 -4.23 -14.40 -17.88
C LEU A 147 -3.53 -13.42 -18.82
N ARG A 148 -3.14 -13.85 -20.03
CA ARG A 148 -2.57 -12.96 -21.06
C ARG A 148 -3.52 -11.84 -21.45
N ARG A 149 -4.81 -12.14 -21.67
CA ARG A 149 -5.81 -11.10 -21.98
C ARG A 149 -5.96 -10.09 -20.84
N ILE A 150 -6.00 -10.57 -19.60
CA ILE A 150 -6.07 -9.69 -18.42
C ILE A 150 -4.83 -8.80 -18.33
N LEU A 151 -3.65 -9.34 -18.64
CA LEU A 151 -2.40 -8.58 -18.68
C LEU A 151 -2.47 -7.46 -19.73
N ASP A 152 -2.90 -7.79 -20.95
CA ASP A 152 -3.06 -6.80 -22.04
C ASP A 152 -4.06 -5.69 -21.65
N GLU A 153 -5.18 -6.05 -21.02
CA GLU A 153 -6.16 -5.08 -20.50
C GLU A 153 -5.54 -4.15 -19.45
N LYS A 154 -4.72 -4.70 -18.55
CA LYS A 154 -4.04 -3.92 -17.50
C LYS A 154 -2.97 -3.01 -18.08
N ASP A 155 -2.25 -3.42 -19.11
CA ASP A 155 -1.28 -2.57 -19.81
C ASP A 155 -1.97 -1.38 -20.50
N ILE A 156 -3.15 -1.60 -21.11
CA ILE A 156 -3.98 -0.52 -21.67
C ILE A 156 -4.44 0.45 -20.56
N GLU A 157 -4.88 -0.08 -19.42
CA GLU A 157 -5.30 0.74 -18.26
C GLU A 157 -4.14 1.58 -17.71
N ILE A 158 -2.94 0.99 -17.58
CA ILE A 158 -1.72 1.70 -17.16
C ILE A 158 -1.39 2.82 -18.14
N ALA A 159 -1.43 2.57 -19.45
CA ALA A 159 -1.18 3.59 -20.47
C ALA A 159 -2.18 4.75 -20.38
N ARG A 160 -3.47 4.44 -20.14
CA ARG A 160 -4.52 5.44 -19.97
C ARG A 160 -4.28 6.32 -18.74
N ASN A 161 -3.99 5.69 -17.59
CA ASN A 161 -3.71 6.40 -16.34
C ASN A 161 -2.45 7.27 -16.46
N LYS A 162 -1.42 6.80 -17.18
CA LYS A 162 -0.21 7.58 -17.44
C LYS A 162 -0.50 8.86 -18.23
N ASN A 163 -1.33 8.76 -19.28
CA ASN A 163 -1.77 9.92 -20.05
C ASN A 163 -2.60 10.91 -19.19
N GLU A 164 -3.46 10.40 -18.31
CA GLU A 164 -4.24 11.24 -17.40
C GLU A 164 -3.35 12.00 -16.39
N ILE A 165 -2.34 11.33 -15.83
CA ILE A 165 -1.33 11.94 -14.96
C ILE A 165 -0.56 13.04 -15.69
N GLU A 166 -0.15 12.81 -16.94
CA GLU A 166 0.52 13.84 -17.73
C GLU A 166 -0.37 15.06 -18.00
N ASN A 167 -1.64 14.84 -18.31
CA ASN A 167 -2.60 15.93 -18.52
C ASN A 167 -2.82 16.73 -17.23
N MET A 168 -3.07 16.06 -16.09
CA MET A 168 -3.18 16.72 -14.78
C MET A 168 -1.92 17.51 -14.41
N LYS A 169 -0.73 17.01 -14.77
CA LYS A 169 0.53 17.72 -14.53
C LYS A 169 0.60 19.02 -15.35
N ARG A 170 0.19 18.99 -16.63
CA ARG A 170 0.12 20.19 -17.49
C ARG A 170 -0.89 21.20 -16.96
N GLU A 171 -2.08 20.76 -16.54
CA GLU A 171 -3.10 21.63 -15.94
C GLU A 171 -2.63 22.27 -14.64
N LYS A 172 -1.96 21.50 -13.77
CA LYS A 172 -1.34 22.02 -12.55
C LYS A 172 -0.29 23.09 -12.85
N GLU A 173 0.50 22.91 -13.90
CA GLU A 173 1.51 23.89 -14.30
C GLU A 173 0.86 25.17 -14.83
N MET A 174 -0.20 25.06 -15.64
CA MET A 174 -0.97 26.20 -16.14
C MET A 174 -1.61 27.00 -15.01
N THR A 175 -2.33 26.33 -14.11
CA THR A 175 -2.96 26.96 -12.94
C THR A 175 -1.93 27.59 -12.00
N SER A 176 -0.76 26.96 -11.82
CA SER A 176 0.34 27.56 -11.05
C SER A 176 0.88 28.84 -11.69
N ARG A 177 1.00 28.90 -13.03
CA ARG A 177 1.42 30.12 -13.74
C ARG A 177 0.37 31.23 -13.62
N GLU A 178 -0.91 30.88 -13.68
CA GLU A 178 -2.02 31.83 -13.48
C GLU A 178 -2.02 32.38 -12.05
N LEU A 179 -1.85 31.53 -11.03
CA LEU A 179 -1.73 31.95 -9.64
C LEU A 179 -0.57 32.94 -9.42
N GLU A 180 0.57 32.70 -10.09
CA GLU A 180 1.73 33.60 -9.99
C GLU A 180 1.44 34.96 -10.65
N ARG A 181 0.69 34.97 -11.76
CA ARG A 181 0.24 36.22 -12.40
C ARG A 181 -0.73 36.99 -11.51
N THR A 182 -1.69 36.32 -10.88
CA THR A 182 -2.67 36.98 -10.00
C THR A 182 -2.00 37.52 -8.73
N LYS A 183 -1.04 36.81 -8.14
CA LYS A 183 -0.22 37.33 -7.04
C LYS A 183 0.51 38.62 -7.40
N ARG A 184 1.19 38.66 -8.55
CA ARG A 184 1.87 39.88 -9.03
C ARG A 184 0.89 41.02 -9.29
N GLN A 185 -0.33 40.73 -9.73
CA GLN A 185 -1.37 41.75 -9.86
C GLN A 185 -1.84 42.26 -8.50
N ALA A 186 -2.03 41.38 -7.50
CA ALA A 186 -2.39 41.78 -6.15
C ALA A 186 -1.32 42.67 -5.52
N GLU A 187 -0.03 42.33 -5.66
CA GLU A 187 1.08 43.16 -5.18
C GLU A 187 1.09 44.56 -5.81
N LYS A 188 0.75 44.67 -7.11
CA LYS A 188 0.61 45.98 -7.77
C LYS A 188 -0.57 46.78 -7.20
N VAL A 189 -1.68 46.13 -6.90
CA VAL A 189 -2.84 46.79 -6.29
C VAL A 189 -2.52 47.27 -4.89
N ASP A 190 -1.82 46.46 -4.08
CA ASP A 190 -1.37 46.85 -2.74
C ASP A 190 -0.43 48.07 -2.81
N GLY A 191 0.54 48.07 -3.74
CA GLY A 191 1.40 49.24 -3.95
C GLY A 191 0.65 50.51 -4.37
N LEU A 192 -0.42 50.38 -5.16
CA LEU A 192 -1.29 51.52 -5.50
C LEU A 192 -2.14 51.97 -4.31
N LEU A 193 -2.59 51.06 -3.45
CA LEU A 193 -3.33 51.39 -2.22
C LEU A 193 -2.45 52.14 -1.22
N ASP A 194 -1.18 51.74 -1.09
CA ASP A 194 -0.20 52.45 -0.26
C ASP A 194 0.03 53.89 -0.78
N GLU A 195 0.17 54.06 -2.10
CA GLU A 195 0.33 55.39 -2.71
C GLU A 195 -0.92 56.26 -2.52
N ILE A 196 -2.13 55.69 -2.69
CA ILE A 196 -3.38 56.39 -2.40
C ILE A 196 -3.43 56.85 -0.94
N THR A 197 -2.98 56.00 -0.01
CA THR A 197 -2.95 56.32 1.43
C THR A 197 -1.98 57.48 1.70
N ARG A 198 -0.76 57.40 1.15
CA ARG A 198 0.23 58.48 1.23
C ARG A 198 -0.28 59.80 0.64
N LEU A 199 -0.96 59.76 -0.51
CA LEU A 199 -1.54 60.95 -1.13
C LEU A 199 -2.69 61.53 -0.29
N LYS A 200 -3.49 60.69 0.38
CA LYS A 200 -4.50 61.16 1.34
C LYS A 200 -3.86 61.87 2.52
N ASP A 201 -2.81 61.31 3.11
CA ASP A 201 -2.09 61.91 4.24
C ASP A 201 -1.46 63.26 3.84
N LEU A 202 -0.86 63.34 2.66
CA LEU A 202 -0.32 64.59 2.12
C LEU A 202 -1.41 65.65 1.93
N ASN A 203 -2.60 65.27 1.47
CA ASN A 203 -3.73 66.17 1.29
C ASN A 203 -4.24 66.69 2.65
N VAL A 204 -4.28 65.85 3.69
CA VAL A 204 -4.59 66.28 5.06
C VAL A 204 -3.58 67.31 5.56
N LEU A 205 -2.28 67.07 5.36
CA LEU A 205 -1.23 68.03 5.72
C LEU A 205 -1.37 69.36 4.98
N LEU A 206 -1.67 69.33 3.67
CA LEU A 206 -1.90 70.56 2.90
C LEU A 206 -3.10 71.35 3.43
N LYS A 207 -4.21 70.69 3.76
CA LYS A 207 -5.37 71.34 4.39
C LYS A 207 -5.01 71.99 5.73
N SER A 208 -4.29 71.28 6.61
CA SER A 208 -3.84 71.86 7.88
C SER A 208 -2.89 73.05 7.68
N LYS A 209 -2.07 73.05 6.62
CA LYS A 209 -1.19 74.16 6.30
C LYS A 209 -1.97 75.39 5.83
N ASP A 210 -3.03 75.19 5.05
CA ASP A 210 -3.92 76.28 4.64
C ASP A 210 -4.71 76.84 5.83
N GLU A 211 -5.14 75.99 6.76
CA GLU A 211 -5.80 76.40 8.02
C GLU A 211 -4.86 77.21 8.92
N THR A 212 -3.65 76.71 9.19
CA THR A 212 -2.64 77.45 9.98
C THR A 212 -2.22 78.77 9.32
N LYS A 213 -2.19 78.85 7.98
CA LYS A 213 -1.97 80.11 7.26
C LYS A 213 -3.11 81.09 7.49
N LYS A 214 -4.37 80.64 7.41
CA LYS A 214 -5.54 81.46 7.75
C LYS A 214 -5.50 81.93 9.20
N GLU A 215 -5.12 81.06 10.13
CA GLU A 215 -4.95 81.41 11.55
C GLU A 215 -3.84 82.44 11.74
N SER A 216 -2.72 82.32 11.03
CA SER A 216 -1.64 83.30 11.07
C SER A 216 -2.09 84.67 10.55
N ASP A 217 -2.80 84.71 9.43
CA ASP A 217 -3.32 85.95 8.86
C ASP A 217 -4.42 86.57 9.76
N ASN A 218 -5.27 85.76 10.37
CA ASN A 218 -6.20 86.20 11.42
C ASN A 218 -5.47 86.74 12.65
N GLY A 219 -4.38 86.10 13.08
CA GLY A 219 -3.55 86.57 14.21
C GLY A 219 -2.93 87.95 13.95
N LYS A 220 -2.46 88.20 12.72
CA LYS A 220 -1.99 89.54 12.30
C LYS A 220 -3.11 90.57 12.36
N LEU A 221 -4.31 90.20 11.93
CA LEU A 221 -5.49 91.07 11.97
C LEU A 221 -5.92 91.38 13.41
N ILE A 222 -5.94 90.37 14.29
CA ILE A 222 -6.21 90.54 15.72
C ILE A 222 -5.19 91.51 16.34
N ASN A 223 -3.89 91.32 16.09
CA ASN A 223 -2.86 92.24 16.59
C ASN A 223 -3.07 93.69 16.12
N SER A 224 -3.49 93.88 14.86
CA SER A 224 -3.85 95.20 14.35
C SER A 224 -5.05 95.80 15.11
N TYR A 225 -6.11 95.02 15.35
CA TYR A 225 -7.25 95.48 16.14
C TYR A 225 -6.88 95.76 17.59
N GLN A 226 -6.01 94.94 18.19
CA GLN A 226 -5.48 95.15 19.55
C GLN A 226 -4.71 96.47 19.65
N GLN A 227 -3.87 96.79 18.65
CA GLN A 227 -3.19 98.09 18.58
C GLN A 227 -4.17 99.24 18.47
N GLN A 228 -5.20 99.14 17.63
CA GLN A 228 -6.22 100.17 17.52
C GLN A 228 -7.00 100.37 18.82
N LEU A 229 -7.35 99.28 19.52
CA LEU A 229 -7.99 99.33 20.83
C LEU A 229 -7.09 100.01 21.85
N ASN A 230 -5.80 99.65 21.94
CA ASN A 230 -4.86 100.31 22.85
C ASN A 230 -4.74 101.82 22.58
N VAL A 231 -4.78 102.24 21.31
CA VAL A 231 -4.80 103.66 20.93
C VAL A 231 -6.11 104.31 21.38
N ARG A 232 -7.26 103.66 21.17
CA ARG A 232 -8.57 104.13 21.63
C ARG A 232 -8.66 104.21 23.15
N ASP A 233 -8.16 103.22 23.88
CA ASP A 233 -8.11 103.21 25.34
C ASP A 233 -7.21 104.32 25.87
N SER A 234 -6.09 104.60 25.19
CA SER A 234 -5.25 105.76 25.52
C SER A 234 -6.01 107.08 25.32
N GLN A 235 -6.77 107.21 24.22
CA GLN A 235 -7.63 108.39 23.98
C GLN A 235 -8.77 108.51 25.00
N ILE A 236 -9.41 107.39 25.36
CA ILE A 236 -10.46 107.36 26.38
C ILE A 236 -9.88 107.82 27.72
N ASN A 237 -8.71 107.32 28.12
CA ASN A 237 -8.04 107.74 29.35
C ASN A 237 -7.69 109.24 29.34
N GLU A 238 -7.31 109.81 28.20
CA GLU A 238 -7.10 111.26 28.05
C GLU A 238 -8.41 112.04 28.20
N LEU A 239 -9.47 111.62 27.51
CA LEU A 239 -10.80 112.22 27.64
C LEU A 239 -11.38 112.08 29.05
N GLU A 240 -11.09 110.97 29.76
CA GLU A 240 -11.47 110.78 31.15
C GLU A 240 -10.71 111.72 32.08
N LYS A 241 -9.42 111.97 31.82
CA LYS A 241 -8.65 113.00 32.55
C LYS A 241 -9.23 114.40 32.30
N GLU A 242 -9.56 114.73 31.05
CA GLU A 242 -10.23 115.99 30.71
C GLU A 242 -11.59 116.11 31.40
N ARG A 243 -12.41 115.06 31.34
CA ARG A 243 -13.70 115.00 32.03
C ARG A 243 -13.54 115.16 33.55
N LEU A 244 -12.50 114.56 34.14
CA LEU A 244 -12.21 114.71 35.57
C LEU A 244 -11.79 116.14 35.91
N MET A 245 -11.02 116.80 35.04
CA MET A 245 -10.69 118.22 35.21
C MET A 245 -11.93 119.12 35.08
N LEU A 246 -12.77 118.86 34.08
CA LEU A 246 -14.05 119.56 33.90
C LEU A 246 -15.01 119.31 35.07
N LEU A 247 -15.06 118.10 35.62
CA LEU A 247 -15.85 117.79 36.82
C LEU A 247 -15.32 118.54 38.05
N LYS A 248 -14.00 118.61 38.24
CA LYS A 248 -13.39 119.44 39.29
C LYS A 248 -13.72 120.93 39.09
N GLU A 249 -13.83 121.40 37.85
CA GLU A 249 -14.24 122.77 37.52
C GLU A 249 -15.74 122.99 37.75
N ILE A 250 -16.60 122.00 37.42
CA ILE A 250 -18.03 122.01 37.72
C ILE A 250 -18.27 121.97 39.23
N ASP A 251 -17.50 121.21 40.00
CA ASP A 251 -17.58 121.18 41.46
C ASP A 251 -17.10 122.50 42.07
N ARG A 252 -16.15 123.20 41.42
CA ARG A 252 -15.78 124.59 41.74
C ARG A 252 -16.93 125.56 41.50
N ILE A 253 -17.67 125.40 40.40
CA ILE A 253 -18.82 126.25 40.02
C ILE A 253 -20.07 125.91 40.88
N LYS A 254 -20.24 124.65 41.30
CA LYS A 254 -21.31 124.22 42.21
C LYS A 254 -21.08 124.63 43.66
N ALA A 255 -19.89 125.06 44.03
CA ALA A 255 -19.61 125.62 45.36
C ALA A 255 -20.19 127.04 45.57
N GLU A 256 -20.75 127.69 44.53
CA GLU A 256 -21.35 129.03 44.60
C GLU A 256 -22.89 129.08 44.56
N LYS A 257 -23.60 127.95 44.42
CA LYS A 257 -25.07 127.96 44.50
C LYS A 257 -25.62 126.73 45.22
N SER A 258 -26.44 127.06 46.21
CA SER A 258 -27.12 126.24 47.19
C SER A 258 -27.84 124.99 46.63
N GLN A 259 -28.05 124.07 47.58
CA GLN A 259 -29.13 123.10 47.66
C GLN A 259 -28.98 121.80 46.85
N SER A 260 -28.42 120.81 47.57
CA SER A 260 -28.92 119.44 47.73
C SER A 260 -29.59 118.74 46.54
N PRO A 261 -29.04 117.59 46.14
CA PRO A 261 -29.87 116.50 45.63
C PRO A 261 -29.66 115.19 46.39
N SER A 262 -30.76 114.46 46.38
CA SER A 262 -31.03 113.11 46.85
C SER A 262 -30.05 112.05 46.37
N LYS A 263 -29.78 111.09 47.27
CA LYS A 263 -29.06 109.84 47.05
C LYS A 263 -29.84 108.90 46.11
N LEU A 264 -29.17 108.35 45.09
CA LEU A 264 -29.45 107.01 44.57
C LEU A 264 -28.11 106.28 44.40
N SER A 265 -27.94 105.21 45.18
CA SER A 265 -26.81 104.26 45.17
C SER A 265 -26.93 103.37 43.91
N ARG A 266 -25.90 103.10 43.10
CA ARG A 266 -24.76 102.15 43.29
C ARG A 266 -25.26 100.78 43.78
N ASP A 267 -25.12 99.69 43.02
CA ASP A 267 -23.88 99.01 42.58
C ASP A 267 -24.12 98.23 41.25
N PHE A 268 -23.21 98.02 40.28
CA PHE A 268 -21.78 97.67 40.23
C PHE A 268 -21.43 96.27 40.77
N ASN A 269 -21.22 95.31 39.86
CA ASN A 269 -20.02 94.44 39.74
C ASN A 269 -20.30 93.35 38.68
N TYR A 270 -19.46 93.16 37.64
CA TYR A 270 -18.12 92.54 37.66
C TYR A 270 -18.21 91.09 38.17
N LEU A 271 -17.63 90.04 37.57
CA LEU A 271 -16.46 89.86 36.72
C LEU A 271 -16.45 88.36 36.30
N GLU A 272 -15.79 88.05 35.19
CA GLU A 272 -14.98 86.83 34.94
C GLU A 272 -15.59 85.41 34.94
N ALA A 273 -15.40 84.73 33.81
CA ALA A 273 -14.90 83.36 33.81
C ALA A 273 -14.06 83.09 32.52
N THR A 274 -12.77 82.98 32.74
CA THR A 274 -11.71 82.36 31.93
C THR A 274 -12.06 80.90 31.55
N GLN A 275 -11.87 80.49 30.30
CA GLN A 275 -10.67 79.81 29.76
C GLN A 275 -10.56 78.28 30.07
N THR A 276 -10.67 77.48 28.99
CA THR A 276 -9.96 76.22 28.67
C THR A 276 -9.86 75.06 29.67
N ARG A 277 -10.33 73.86 29.26
CA ARG A 277 -9.51 72.65 28.98
C ARG A 277 -10.41 71.43 28.77
N GLU A 278 -10.40 70.85 27.57
CA GLU A 278 -10.78 69.44 27.39
C GLU A 278 -9.52 68.65 27.03
N SER A 279 -9.17 67.76 27.94
CA SER A 279 -8.07 66.80 27.86
C SER A 279 -8.62 65.44 27.45
N THR A 280 -8.01 64.84 26.42
CA THR A 280 -7.72 63.41 26.24
C THR A 280 -8.42 62.39 27.16
N LEU A 281 -9.21 61.49 26.57
CA LEU A 281 -9.54 60.19 27.15
C LEU A 281 -9.27 59.06 26.15
N THR A 282 -8.13 58.41 26.31
CA THR A 282 -7.79 57.11 25.69
C THR A 282 -8.46 55.99 26.49
N GLN A 283 -9.31 55.17 25.84
CA GLN A 283 -9.81 53.90 26.40
C GLN A 283 -8.72 52.80 26.36
N PRO A 284 -8.56 51.97 27.40
CA PRO A 284 -7.72 50.78 27.33
C PRO A 284 -8.53 49.53 26.93
N MET A 285 -8.02 48.79 25.95
CA MET A 285 -8.45 47.45 25.55
C MET A 285 -7.86 46.39 26.51
N THR A 286 -8.60 45.93 27.52
CA THR A 286 -8.08 44.94 28.52
C THR A 286 -8.80 43.59 28.56
N ASP A 287 -9.90 43.37 27.81
CA ASP A 287 -10.69 42.15 27.96
C ASP A 287 -10.09 40.88 27.31
N ARG A 288 -9.17 41.02 26.36
CA ARG A 288 -8.56 39.84 25.69
C ARG A 288 -7.54 39.09 26.54
N THR A 289 -6.94 39.73 27.55
CA THR A 289 -5.79 39.18 28.28
C THR A 289 -6.21 38.24 29.43
N GLN A 290 -7.41 38.41 29.98
CA GLN A 290 -7.92 37.56 31.06
C GLN A 290 -8.33 36.15 30.59
N SER A 291 -8.95 36.03 29.41
CA SER A 291 -9.36 34.75 28.82
C SER A 291 -8.18 33.82 28.51
N VAL A 292 -7.06 34.37 28.05
CA VAL A 292 -5.85 33.59 27.76
C VAL A 292 -5.16 33.09 29.03
N SER A 293 -5.32 33.82 30.14
CA SER A 293 -4.72 33.48 31.45
C SER A 293 -5.43 32.32 32.15
N SER A 294 -6.77 32.28 32.10
CA SER A 294 -7.55 31.15 32.65
C SER A 294 -7.31 29.85 31.88
N LEU A 295 -7.30 29.91 30.54
CA LEU A 295 -7.02 28.76 29.69
C LEU A 295 -5.62 28.18 29.94
N CYS A 296 -4.60 29.04 30.11
CA CYS A 296 -3.25 28.58 30.45
C CYS A 296 -3.20 27.86 31.80
N ARG A 297 -3.98 28.32 32.78
CA ARG A 297 -4.05 27.72 34.12
C ARG A 297 -4.72 26.35 34.09
N ASP A 298 -5.80 26.21 33.32
CA ASP A 298 -6.50 24.94 33.13
C ASP A 298 -5.63 23.92 32.41
N MET A 299 -4.92 24.34 31.35
CA MET A 299 -3.94 23.49 30.65
C MET A 299 -2.80 23.06 31.58
N MET A 300 -2.29 23.96 32.43
CA MET A 300 -1.28 23.62 33.44
C MET A 300 -1.76 22.56 34.43
N LYS A 301 -3.03 22.63 34.86
CA LYS A 301 -3.64 21.65 35.75
C LYS A 301 -3.80 20.28 35.08
N ILE A 302 -4.25 20.25 33.82
CA ILE A 302 -4.43 19.01 33.05
C ILE A 302 -3.09 18.32 32.78
N VAL A 303 -2.06 19.09 32.44
CA VAL A 303 -0.74 18.57 32.05
C VAL A 303 0.17 18.34 33.28
N GLY A 304 -0.25 18.75 34.47
CA GLY A 304 0.50 18.58 35.71
C GLY A 304 1.80 19.37 35.72
N VAL A 305 1.72 20.69 35.45
CA VAL A 305 2.87 21.59 35.42
C VAL A 305 2.62 22.81 36.28
N SER A 306 3.57 23.10 37.16
CA SER A 306 3.49 24.23 38.11
C SER A 306 3.89 25.57 37.49
N HIS A 307 4.61 25.55 36.36
CA HIS A 307 5.14 26.76 35.71
C HIS A 307 4.78 26.82 34.22
N ARG A 308 4.44 28.03 33.75
CA ARG A 308 4.03 28.31 32.37
C ARG A 308 5.14 28.04 31.34
N LYS A 309 6.41 28.18 31.74
CA LYS A 309 7.57 27.93 30.87
C LYS A 309 7.67 26.46 30.45
N ASP A 310 7.22 25.54 31.31
CA ASP A 310 7.27 24.10 31.07
C ASP A 310 6.00 23.57 30.38
N LEU A 311 4.94 24.39 30.34
CA LEU A 311 3.66 24.04 29.74
C LEU A 311 3.80 23.73 28.26
N TYR A 312 4.45 24.62 27.50
CA TYR A 312 4.55 24.45 26.05
C TYR A 312 5.28 23.16 25.67
N SER A 313 6.42 22.88 26.32
CA SER A 313 7.20 21.66 26.09
C SER A 313 6.39 20.40 26.39
N LYS A 314 5.69 20.33 27.55
CA LYS A 314 4.86 19.17 27.88
C LYS A 314 3.62 19.03 26.98
N VAL A 315 2.99 20.14 26.57
CA VAL A 315 1.85 20.12 25.65
C VAL A 315 2.27 19.63 24.27
N VAL A 316 3.43 20.08 23.77
CA VAL A 316 4.00 19.59 22.50
C VAL A 316 4.33 18.10 22.61
N HIS A 317 4.93 17.65 23.71
CA HIS A 317 5.22 16.24 23.94
C HIS A 317 3.94 15.38 24.01
N LEU A 318 2.89 15.86 24.69
CA LEU A 318 1.57 15.23 24.72
C LEU A 318 0.93 15.15 23.34
N TYR A 319 1.04 16.22 22.55
CA TYR A 319 0.53 16.25 21.17
C TYR A 319 1.25 15.23 20.29
N GLN A 320 2.59 15.18 20.35
CA GLN A 320 3.39 14.20 19.62
C GLN A 320 3.07 12.76 20.07
N PHE A 321 2.92 12.55 21.38
CA PHE A 321 2.53 11.24 21.93
C PHE A 321 1.12 10.84 21.49
N HIS A 322 0.18 11.78 21.45
CA HIS A 322 -1.18 11.55 20.98
C HIS A 322 -1.24 11.25 19.48
N GLU A 323 -0.46 11.93 18.65
CA GLU A 323 -0.34 11.62 17.22
C GLU A 323 0.29 10.24 16.99
N LYS A 324 1.31 9.86 17.78
CA LYS A 324 1.85 8.50 17.76
C LYS A 324 0.81 7.47 18.20
N PHE A 325 0.10 7.74 19.31
CA PHE A 325 -0.96 6.90 19.83
C PHE A 325 -2.13 6.75 18.84
N LYS A 326 -2.47 7.77 18.05
CA LYS A 326 -3.46 7.65 16.95
C LYS A 326 -3.02 6.64 15.90
N LYS A 327 -1.74 6.65 15.50
CA LYS A 327 -1.18 5.69 14.54
C LYS A 327 -1.21 4.28 15.14
N ASP A 328 -0.78 4.13 16.39
CA ASP A 328 -0.78 2.85 17.10
C ASP A 328 -2.20 2.32 17.31
N LYS A 329 -3.17 3.20 17.62
CA LYS A 329 -4.59 2.85 17.72
C LYS A 329 -5.18 2.43 16.38
N LYS A 330 -4.77 3.06 15.27
CA LYS A 330 -5.19 2.66 13.92
C LYS A 330 -4.64 1.28 13.57
N LEU A 331 -3.36 1.03 13.87
CA LEU A 331 -2.75 -0.28 13.71
C LEU A 331 -3.46 -1.35 14.54
N LEU A 332 -3.71 -1.05 15.82
CA LEU A 332 -4.43 -1.93 16.74
C LEU A 332 -5.82 -2.26 16.20
N ASN A 333 -6.59 -1.27 15.74
CA ASN A 333 -7.92 -1.49 15.15
C ASN A 333 -7.86 -2.36 13.88
N ASN A 334 -6.83 -2.21 13.05
CA ASN A 334 -6.63 -3.05 11.88
C ASN A 334 -6.31 -4.49 12.28
N MET A 335 -5.45 -4.68 13.29
CA MET A 335 -5.14 -6.00 13.86
C MET A 335 -6.39 -6.65 14.48
N THR A 336 -7.18 -5.90 15.24
CA THR A 336 -8.47 -6.37 15.79
C THR A 336 -9.38 -6.89 14.67
N LYS A 337 -9.51 -6.13 13.57
CA LYS A 337 -10.32 -6.55 12.42
C LYS A 337 -9.78 -7.82 11.78
N LEU A 338 -8.48 -7.88 11.52
CA LEU A 338 -7.84 -9.07 10.94
C LEU A 338 -8.06 -10.31 11.82
N ILE A 339 -7.90 -10.18 13.13
CA ILE A 339 -8.12 -11.28 14.08
C ILE A 339 -9.57 -11.76 14.04
N ILE A 340 -10.54 -10.84 14.06
CA ILE A 340 -11.96 -11.18 13.93
C ILE A 340 -12.24 -11.84 12.58
N ASP A 341 -11.60 -11.36 11.51
CA ASP A 341 -11.79 -11.86 10.16
C ASP A 341 -11.26 -13.29 9.98
N CYS A 342 -10.11 -13.58 10.57
CA CYS A 342 -9.44 -14.88 10.54
C CYS A 342 -9.96 -15.88 11.58
N SER A 343 -10.79 -15.44 12.52
CA SER A 343 -11.35 -16.32 13.55
C SER A 343 -12.73 -16.85 13.15
N PRO A 344 -13.12 -18.06 13.61
CA PRO A 344 -14.46 -18.59 13.38
C PRO A 344 -15.57 -17.61 13.86
N PRO A 345 -16.74 -17.61 13.21
CA PRO A 345 -17.87 -16.80 13.67
C PRO A 345 -18.23 -17.17 15.12
N ASN A 346 -18.56 -16.16 15.94
CA ASN A 346 -18.84 -16.27 17.38
C ASN A 346 -17.62 -16.62 18.27
N THR A 347 -16.39 -16.57 17.76
CA THR A 347 -15.19 -16.73 18.62
C THR A 347 -15.03 -15.59 19.63
N PHE A 348 -15.52 -14.39 19.28
CA PHE A 348 -15.43 -13.20 20.11
C PHE A 348 -16.82 -12.59 20.33
N ASP A 349 -17.33 -12.67 21.55
CA ASP A 349 -18.59 -12.00 21.95
C ASP A 349 -18.42 -10.48 22.08
N LYS A 350 -17.17 -10.03 22.29
CA LYS A 350 -16.75 -8.63 22.38
C LYS A 350 -15.46 -8.43 21.59
N SER A 351 -15.23 -7.23 21.09
CA SER A 351 -13.98 -6.90 20.39
C SER A 351 -12.76 -7.30 21.25
N PRO A 352 -11.78 -8.03 20.70
CA PRO A 352 -10.67 -8.52 21.48
C PRO A 352 -9.88 -7.35 22.07
N ASN A 353 -9.53 -7.48 23.35
CA ASN A 353 -8.74 -6.48 24.06
C ASN A 353 -7.26 -6.52 23.61
N VAL A 354 -6.48 -5.51 23.99
CA VAL A 354 -5.06 -5.39 23.58
C VAL A 354 -4.24 -6.63 23.94
N HIS A 355 -4.50 -7.22 25.11
CA HIS A 355 -3.79 -8.41 25.57
C HIS A 355 -4.14 -9.65 24.73
N GLN A 356 -5.41 -9.82 24.36
CA GLN A 356 -5.88 -10.89 23.48
C GLN A 356 -5.29 -10.75 22.07
N ILE A 357 -5.22 -9.52 21.55
CA ILE A 357 -4.58 -9.22 20.26
C ILE A 357 -3.09 -9.59 20.31
N TRP A 358 -2.39 -9.20 21.38
CA TRP A 358 -0.98 -9.51 21.56
C TRP A 358 -0.73 -11.01 21.68
N LYS A 359 -1.54 -11.72 22.50
CA LYS A 359 -1.45 -13.17 22.66
C LYS A 359 -1.66 -13.88 21.33
N TRP A 360 -2.64 -13.46 20.55
CA TRP A 360 -2.93 -14.03 19.23
C TRP A 360 -1.76 -13.84 18.25
N LEU A 361 -1.22 -12.62 18.17
CA LEU A 361 -0.06 -12.32 17.32
C LEU A 361 1.16 -13.13 17.73
N THR A 362 1.41 -13.23 19.03
CA THR A 362 2.55 -14.00 19.57
C THR A 362 2.40 -15.48 19.26
N CYS A 363 1.20 -16.06 19.47
CA CYS A 363 0.94 -17.45 19.12
C CYS A 363 1.12 -17.71 17.61
N ILE A 364 0.66 -16.82 16.73
CA ILE A 364 0.89 -17.00 15.28
C ILE A 364 2.35 -16.90 14.92
N LEU A 365 3.09 -15.97 15.50
CA LEU A 365 4.53 -15.86 15.27
C LEU A 365 5.28 -17.07 15.78
N GLU A 366 4.90 -17.60 16.94
CA GLU A 366 5.45 -18.85 17.49
C GLU A 366 5.17 -20.03 16.56
N GLU A 367 3.94 -20.20 16.08
CA GLU A 367 3.60 -21.26 15.12
C GLU A 367 4.30 -21.08 13.78
N TYR A 368 4.38 -19.85 13.26
CA TYR A 368 5.14 -19.54 12.05
C TYR A 368 6.63 -19.88 12.22
N MET A 369 7.21 -19.55 13.37
CA MET A 369 8.61 -19.88 13.68
C MET A 369 8.81 -21.38 13.85
N LYS A 370 7.86 -22.11 14.44
CA LYS A 370 7.88 -23.59 14.49
C LYS A 370 7.82 -24.19 13.09
N ILE A 371 6.96 -23.69 12.21
CA ILE A 371 6.89 -24.13 10.80
C ILE A 371 8.21 -23.84 10.08
N ARG A 372 8.80 -22.66 10.31
CA ARG A 372 10.05 -22.24 9.68
C ARG A 372 11.29 -22.98 10.21
N GLN A 373 11.31 -23.35 11.48
CA GLN A 373 12.43 -24.03 12.14
C GLN A 373 12.30 -25.55 12.13
N SER A 374 11.11 -26.10 11.88
CA SER A 374 10.91 -27.53 11.76
C SER A 374 11.52 -28.04 10.44
N PRO A 375 12.53 -28.93 10.47
CA PRO A 375 12.97 -29.67 9.28
C PRO A 375 11.92 -30.72 8.83
N ASN A 376 10.81 -30.85 9.57
CA ASN A 376 9.78 -31.83 9.33
C ASN A 376 8.67 -31.19 8.48
N GLN A 377 8.62 -31.60 7.20
CA GLN A 377 7.58 -31.30 6.21
C GLN A 377 6.15 -31.63 6.69
N LYS A 378 6.01 -32.29 7.84
CA LYS A 378 4.76 -32.81 8.39
C LYS A 378 3.67 -31.77 8.58
N VAL A 379 3.97 -30.58 9.11
CA VAL A 379 2.95 -29.51 9.29
C VAL A 379 2.53 -28.90 7.95
N ILE A 380 3.48 -28.78 7.02
CA ILE A 380 3.19 -28.34 5.65
C ILE A 380 2.33 -29.39 4.94
N ASN A 381 2.61 -30.67 5.14
CA ASN A 381 1.86 -31.78 4.58
C ASN A 381 0.45 -31.88 5.18
N GLU A 382 0.29 -31.69 6.50
CA GLU A 382 -1.04 -31.61 7.14
C GLU A 382 -1.85 -30.42 6.60
N LEU A 383 -1.22 -29.26 6.37
CA LEU A 383 -1.88 -28.12 5.72
C LEU A 383 -2.21 -28.43 4.25
N CYS A 384 -1.32 -29.09 3.53
CA CYS A 384 -1.56 -29.57 2.17
C CYS A 384 -2.73 -30.55 2.11
N GLU A 385 -2.86 -31.44 3.09
CA GLU A 385 -4.02 -32.35 3.21
C GLU A 385 -5.31 -31.61 3.55
N ILE A 386 -5.30 -30.67 4.49
CA ILE A 386 -6.49 -29.89 4.88
C ILE A 386 -7.03 -29.05 3.72
N PHE A 387 -6.13 -28.44 2.93
CA PHE A 387 -6.51 -27.63 1.77
C PHE A 387 -6.57 -28.44 0.46
N SER A 388 -6.33 -29.76 0.52
CA SER A 388 -6.15 -30.64 -0.64
C SER A 388 -5.24 -30.02 -1.71
N ALA A 389 -4.14 -29.39 -1.29
CA ALA A 389 -3.25 -28.57 -2.10
C ALA A 389 -1.84 -29.13 -2.09
N GLU A 390 -1.14 -29.08 -3.22
CA GLU A 390 0.31 -29.28 -3.20
C GLU A 390 1.01 -28.11 -2.49
N THR A 391 2.19 -28.36 -1.92
CA THR A 391 2.94 -27.36 -1.15
C THR A 391 3.17 -26.05 -1.89
N GLN A 392 3.36 -26.12 -3.21
CA GLN A 392 3.57 -24.94 -4.07
C GLN A 392 2.29 -24.11 -4.25
N ASN A 393 1.11 -24.74 -4.15
CA ASN A 393 -0.20 -24.13 -4.38
C ASN A 393 -0.95 -23.79 -3.09
N LEU A 394 -0.37 -24.11 -1.93
CA LEU A 394 -0.98 -23.92 -0.62
C LEU A 394 -1.28 -22.45 -0.33
N VAL A 395 -0.38 -21.54 -0.70
CA VAL A 395 -0.56 -20.08 -0.48
C VAL A 395 -1.78 -19.56 -1.24
N GLU A 396 -1.99 -20.04 -2.46
CA GLU A 396 -3.04 -19.55 -3.36
C GLU A 396 -4.39 -20.12 -2.95
N LYS A 397 -4.45 -21.38 -2.54
CA LYS A 397 -5.66 -21.95 -1.92
C LYS A 397 -6.03 -21.29 -0.60
N VAL A 398 -5.06 -20.93 0.23
CA VAL A 398 -5.33 -20.16 1.46
C VAL A 398 -5.91 -18.78 1.12
N LYS A 399 -5.38 -18.09 0.10
CA LYS A 399 -5.93 -16.82 -0.38
C LYS A 399 -7.35 -16.97 -0.91
N ASP A 400 -7.64 -18.04 -1.65
CA ASP A 400 -8.98 -18.32 -2.19
C ASP A 400 -10.00 -18.58 -1.09
N VAL A 401 -9.64 -19.38 -0.07
CA VAL A 401 -10.50 -19.63 1.10
C VAL A 401 -10.74 -18.35 1.91
N ILE A 402 -9.73 -17.47 2.03
CA ILE A 402 -9.90 -16.16 2.65
C ILE A 402 -10.85 -15.29 1.81
N ALA A 403 -10.68 -15.26 0.48
CA ALA A 403 -11.51 -14.48 -0.43
C ALA A 403 -12.98 -14.97 -0.45
N GLU A 404 -13.22 -16.28 -0.41
CA GLU A 404 -14.57 -16.85 -0.26
C GLU A 404 -15.20 -16.46 1.08
N ASN A 405 -14.46 -16.53 2.18
CA ASN A 405 -14.96 -16.09 3.48
C ASN A 405 -15.32 -14.61 3.51
N TYR A 406 -14.54 -13.75 2.84
CA TYR A 406 -14.87 -12.34 2.68
C TYR A 406 -16.15 -12.13 1.85
N LYS A 407 -16.34 -12.89 0.77
CA LYS A 407 -17.58 -12.84 -0.04
C LYS A 407 -18.79 -13.29 0.77
N LEU A 408 -18.70 -14.40 1.50
CA LEU A 408 -19.76 -14.92 2.36
C LEU A 408 -20.14 -13.93 3.49
N LYS A 409 -19.17 -13.26 4.11
CA LYS A 409 -19.41 -12.23 5.12
C LYS A 409 -20.09 -10.98 4.54
N LYS A 410 -19.71 -10.56 3.32
CA LYS A 410 -20.34 -9.42 2.63
C LYS A 410 -21.80 -9.70 2.28
N SER A 411 -22.12 -10.90 1.79
CA SER A 411 -23.50 -11.32 1.50
C SER A 411 -24.38 -11.36 2.76
N ARG A 412 -23.87 -11.90 3.88
CA ARG A 412 -24.60 -11.92 5.16
C ARG A 412 -24.85 -10.54 5.75
N SER A 413 -23.95 -9.57 5.52
CA SER A 413 -24.12 -8.19 5.96
C SER A 413 -25.20 -7.44 5.16
N GLN A 414 -25.32 -7.74 3.86
CA GLN A 414 -26.38 -7.18 3.00
C GLN A 414 -27.77 -7.76 3.33
N ASP A 415 -27.86 -9.06 3.64
CA ASP A 415 -29.13 -9.69 4.06
C ASP A 415 -29.65 -9.19 5.42
N SER A 416 -28.74 -8.75 6.29
CA SER A 416 -29.09 -8.15 7.58
C SER A 416 -29.68 -6.74 7.42
N GLN A 417 -29.26 -5.99 6.39
CA GLN A 417 -29.80 -4.65 6.09
C GLN A 417 -31.15 -4.70 5.34
N THR A 418 -31.38 -5.70 4.49
CA THR A 418 -32.67 -5.87 3.79
C THR A 418 -33.78 -6.40 4.70
N LYS A 419 -33.45 -7.21 5.71
CA LYS A 419 -34.43 -7.64 6.74
C LYS A 419 -34.82 -6.52 7.72
N GLY A 420 -33.91 -5.59 8.02
CA GLY A 420 -34.21 -4.42 8.87
C GLY A 420 -35.15 -3.39 8.23
N ARG A 421 -35.25 -3.34 6.89
CA ARG A 421 -36.14 -2.42 6.15
C ARG A 421 -37.57 -2.92 5.95
N LYS A 422 -37.87 -4.19 6.25
CA LYS A 422 -39.22 -4.76 6.14
C LYS A 422 -40.02 -4.75 7.47
N LEU A 423 -39.45 -4.18 8.54
CA LEU A 423 -40.05 -4.09 9.87
C LEU A 423 -40.15 -2.64 10.38
N SER A 424 -40.18 -1.64 9.49
CA SER A 424 -40.57 -0.26 9.81
C SER A 424 -41.75 0.17 8.96
#